data_AF-K7FDM9-F1
#
_entry.id   AF-K7FDM9-F1
#
_cell.length_a   1.000
_cell.length_b   1.000
_cell.length_c   1.000
_cell.angle_alpha   90.00
_cell.angle_beta   90.00
_cell.angle_gamma   90.00
#
_symmetry.space_group_name_H-M   'P 1'
#
loop_
_entity.id
_entity.type
_entity.pdbx_description
1 polymer ?
#
loop_
_entity_poly.entity_id
_entity_poly.type
_entity_poly.pdbx_seq_one_letter_code
_entity_poly.pdbx_strand_id
1 'polypeptide(L)'
;ICAFWNFSISPDTGGMWSTVGCSIISSHPGSTACFCNHTTNFAVLLQVYKVQRSSEEELTLKTLTFIGCGVSFCALIVTFVLFLAVGSERTTVHKNLIFALAAAEALLMFSELAKTNQVLCFAVTAFLHLFFMAAFSWMLVEGLLLWSKVRMKFYYMTGWGLPVVIVGVTLATSFNEYVAEEHCWLNVQTDIIWAFVGPVLFVLTV
;
A
#
# COMPACT_ATOMS: atom_id res chain seq x y z
N ILE A 1 -17.25 12.59 -16.81
CA ILE A 1 -18.44 12.25 -17.62
C ILE A 1 -19.37 13.47 -17.67
N CYS A 2 -20.01 13.77 -18.80
CA CYS A 2 -20.97 14.88 -18.91
C CYS A 2 -22.38 14.38 -18.63
N ALA A 3 -23.07 14.95 -17.64
CA ALA A 3 -24.43 14.58 -17.27
C ALA A 3 -25.19 15.80 -16.74
N PHE A 4 -26.52 15.71 -16.71
CA PHE A 4 -27.41 16.71 -16.13
C PHE A 4 -28.34 16.07 -15.11
N TRP A 5 -28.85 16.87 -14.18
CA TRP A 5 -29.81 16.37 -13.20
C TRP A 5 -31.20 16.34 -13.81
N ASN A 6 -31.78 15.14 -13.93
CA ASN A 6 -33.11 14.95 -14.49
C ASN A 6 -34.13 14.69 -13.38
N PHE A 7 -34.96 15.70 -13.09
CA PHE A 7 -36.02 15.64 -12.08
C PHE A 7 -37.18 14.71 -12.46
N SER A 8 -37.32 14.37 -13.74
CA SER A 8 -38.48 13.60 -14.25
C SER A 8 -38.32 12.08 -14.12
N ILE A 9 -37.10 11.58 -13.97
CA ILE A 9 -36.81 10.12 -13.96
C ILE A 9 -37.20 9.47 -12.63
N SER A 10 -37.08 10.18 -11.51
CA SER A 10 -37.39 9.66 -10.18
C SER A 10 -37.96 10.76 -9.29
N PRO A 11 -39.23 11.16 -9.53
CA PRO A 11 -39.86 12.26 -8.80
C PRO A 11 -39.93 12.01 -7.29
N ASP A 12 -40.08 10.75 -6.87
CA ASP A 12 -40.17 10.37 -5.45
C ASP A 12 -38.83 10.51 -4.68
N THR A 13 -37.70 10.54 -5.39
CA THR A 13 -36.36 10.69 -4.80
C THR A 13 -35.68 12.02 -5.19
N GLY A 14 -36.41 12.95 -5.80
CA GLY A 14 -35.89 14.27 -6.20
C GLY A 14 -35.07 14.30 -7.50
N GLY A 15 -35.12 13.24 -8.32
CA GLY A 15 -34.43 13.15 -9.62
C GLY A 15 -33.20 12.22 -9.63
N MET A 16 -32.58 12.09 -10.81
CA MET A 16 -31.41 11.25 -11.06
C MET A 16 -30.50 11.89 -12.13
N TRP A 17 -29.19 11.67 -12.03
CA TRP A 17 -28.24 12.05 -13.08
C TRP A 17 -28.52 11.30 -14.39
N SER A 18 -28.60 12.04 -15.50
CA SER A 18 -28.82 11.49 -16.84
C SER A 18 -27.79 12.02 -17.83
N THR A 19 -27.35 11.18 -18.76
CA THR A 19 -26.44 11.54 -19.87
C THR A 19 -27.18 11.83 -21.18
N VAL A 20 -28.52 11.72 -21.17
CA VAL A 20 -29.33 11.85 -22.40
C VAL A 20 -29.18 13.27 -22.98
N GLY A 21 -28.77 13.35 -24.23
CA GLY A 21 -28.56 14.63 -24.92
C GLY A 21 -27.29 15.37 -24.53
N CYS A 22 -26.43 14.78 -23.68
CA CYS A 22 -25.12 15.33 -23.30
C CYS A 22 -23.97 14.45 -23.81
N SER A 23 -22.94 15.07 -24.39
CA SER A 23 -21.73 14.40 -24.89
C SER A 23 -20.46 15.19 -24.59
N ILE A 24 -19.32 14.51 -24.54
CA ILE A 24 -17.99 15.13 -24.39
C ILE A 24 -17.54 15.59 -25.79
N ILE A 25 -17.19 16.87 -25.95
CA ILE A 25 -16.69 17.41 -27.22
C ILE A 25 -15.17 17.32 -27.28
N SER A 26 -14.51 17.69 -26.18
CA SER A 26 -13.06 17.64 -26.08
C SER A 26 -12.61 17.44 -24.64
N SER A 27 -11.50 16.74 -24.48
CA SER A 27 -10.89 16.50 -23.18
C SER A 27 -9.40 16.77 -23.29
N HIS A 28 -8.93 17.79 -22.59
CA HIS A 28 -7.54 18.18 -22.48
C HIS A 28 -7.05 17.94 -21.04
N PRO A 29 -5.73 17.83 -20.81
CA PRO A 29 -5.18 17.82 -19.45
C PRO A 29 -5.57 19.12 -18.72
N GLY A 30 -6.54 19.05 -17.80
CA GLY A 30 -7.03 20.19 -17.02
C GLY A 30 -8.29 20.90 -17.52
N SER A 31 -8.87 20.49 -18.65
CA SER A 31 -10.15 21.04 -19.12
C SER A 31 -10.96 20.03 -19.91
N THR A 32 -12.24 19.89 -19.59
CA THR A 32 -13.19 19.03 -20.32
C THR A 32 -14.34 19.89 -20.82
N ALA A 33 -14.58 19.88 -22.13
CA ALA A 33 -15.70 20.58 -22.75
C ALA A 33 -16.84 19.59 -23.02
N CYS A 34 -18.03 19.92 -22.52
CA CYS A 34 -19.25 19.15 -22.70
C CYS A 34 -20.24 19.92 -23.60
N PHE A 35 -20.94 19.20 -24.47
CA PHE A 35 -22.11 19.69 -25.20
C PHE A 35 -23.35 19.04 -24.63
N CYS A 36 -24.42 19.81 -24.41
CA CYS A 36 -25.75 19.27 -24.17
C CYS A 36 -26.74 19.97 -25.11
N ASN A 37 -27.69 19.23 -25.67
CA ASN A 37 -28.69 19.76 -26.60
C ASN A 37 -29.93 20.35 -25.89
N HIS A 38 -29.86 20.55 -24.57
CA HIS A 38 -30.93 21.08 -23.74
C HIS A 38 -30.39 22.08 -22.71
N THR A 39 -31.26 22.95 -22.21
CA THR A 39 -30.93 24.01 -21.26
C THR A 39 -31.36 23.58 -19.85
N THR A 40 -30.52 22.83 -19.16
CA THR A 40 -30.78 22.32 -17.79
C THR A 40 -29.59 22.58 -16.86
N ASN A 41 -29.75 22.32 -15.55
CA ASN A 41 -28.65 22.43 -14.59
C ASN A 41 -27.63 21.30 -14.85
N PHE A 42 -26.45 21.68 -15.32
CA PHE A 42 -25.37 20.74 -15.65
C PHE A 42 -24.34 20.70 -14.53
N ALA A 43 -23.80 19.51 -14.28
CA ALA A 43 -22.63 19.35 -13.44
C ALA A 43 -21.62 18.47 -14.17
N VAL A 44 -20.35 18.87 -14.13
CA VAL A 44 -19.27 17.98 -14.51
C VAL A 44 -19.06 17.05 -13.31
N LEU A 45 -19.62 15.84 -13.39
CA LEU A 45 -19.33 14.80 -12.41
C LEU A 45 -17.89 14.33 -12.65
N LEU A 46 -17.01 14.80 -11.78
CA LEU A 46 -15.66 14.26 -11.63
C LEU A 46 -15.82 12.83 -11.13
N GLN A 47 -15.54 11.85 -11.99
CA GLN A 47 -15.56 10.45 -11.61
C GLN A 47 -14.32 10.16 -10.77
N VAL A 48 -14.49 10.11 -9.45
CA VAL A 48 -13.44 9.85 -8.45
C VAL A 48 -13.20 8.34 -8.31
N TYR A 49 -13.01 7.60 -9.41
CA TYR A 49 -12.69 6.17 -9.33
C TYR A 49 -11.67 5.74 -10.38
N LYS A 50 -10.70 4.94 -9.91
CA LYS A 50 -9.45 4.51 -10.54
C LYS A 50 -8.78 5.65 -11.33
N VAL A 51 -7.75 6.24 -10.73
CA VAL A 51 -6.74 7.00 -11.48
C VAL A 51 -6.24 6.05 -12.55
N GLN A 52 -6.80 6.16 -13.76
CA GLN A 52 -6.29 5.53 -14.96
C GLN A 52 -4.97 6.26 -15.23
N ARG A 53 -3.92 5.87 -14.49
CA ARG A 53 -2.60 6.44 -14.68
C ARG A 53 -2.26 6.23 -16.14
N SER A 54 -1.79 7.29 -16.79
CA SER A 54 -1.25 7.11 -18.14
C SER A 54 -0.08 6.11 -18.04
N SER A 55 0.18 5.37 -19.11
CA SER A 55 1.33 4.44 -19.15
C SER A 55 2.65 5.16 -18.80
N GLU A 56 2.75 6.46 -19.11
CA GLU A 56 3.88 7.31 -18.77
C GLU A 56 3.98 7.58 -17.26
N GLU A 57 2.85 7.81 -16.58
CA GLU A 57 2.83 8.01 -15.13
C GLU A 57 3.21 6.73 -14.39
N GLU A 58 2.71 5.56 -14.81
CA GLU A 58 3.08 4.28 -14.20
C GLU A 58 4.57 3.98 -14.36
N LEU A 59 5.11 4.20 -15.57
CA LEU A 59 6.55 4.04 -15.83
C LEU A 59 7.39 5.00 -14.99
N THR A 60 6.92 6.23 -14.80
CA THR A 60 7.60 7.22 -13.97
C THR A 60 7.64 6.78 -12.50
N LEU A 61 6.50 6.35 -11.94
CA LEU A 61 6.43 5.86 -10.57
C LEU A 61 7.30 4.62 -10.37
N LYS A 62 7.29 3.68 -11.32
CA LYS A 62 8.13 2.48 -11.26
C LYS A 62 9.61 2.83 -11.28
N THR A 63 10.02 3.73 -12.16
CA THR A 63 11.42 4.17 -12.26
C THR A 63 11.87 4.86 -10.98
N LEU A 64 11.05 5.76 -10.44
CA LEU A 64 11.33 6.44 -9.18
C LEU A 64 11.44 5.46 -8.01
N THR A 65 10.51 4.49 -7.93
CA THR A 65 10.53 3.45 -6.88
C THR A 65 11.77 2.58 -7.00
N PHE A 66 12.14 2.17 -8.22
CA PHE A 66 13.33 1.35 -8.45
C PHE A 66 14.62 2.06 -8.02
N ILE A 67 14.78 3.33 -8.42
CA ILE A 67 15.95 4.13 -8.03
C ILE A 67 15.95 4.39 -6.52
N GLY A 68 14.80 4.78 -5.96
CA GLY A 68 14.64 5.07 -4.54
C GLY A 68 14.94 3.87 -3.65
N CYS A 69 14.31 2.72 -3.94
CA CYS A 69 14.58 1.47 -3.24
C CYS A 69 16.02 1.00 -3.44
N GLY A 70 16.60 1.15 -4.64
CA GLY A 70 17.99 0.78 -4.88
C GLY A 70 18.99 1.58 -4.02
N VAL A 71 18.81 2.90 -3.95
CA VAL A 71 19.65 3.78 -3.12
C VAL A 71 19.45 3.49 -1.63
N SER A 72 18.19 3.35 -1.18
CA SER A 72 17.85 3.00 0.20
C SER A 72 18.48 1.67 0.62
N PHE A 73 18.34 0.64 -0.22
CA PHE A 73 18.91 -0.68 0.01
C PHE A 73 20.42 -0.61 0.19
N CYS A 74 21.13 0.11 -0.69
CA CYS A 74 22.59 0.29 -0.56
C CYS A 74 22.96 0.95 0.78
N ALA A 75 22.24 1.99 1.19
CA ALA A 75 22.47 2.67 2.46
C ALA A 75 22.19 1.75 3.66
N LEU A 76 21.10 0.97 3.62
CA LEU A 76 20.75 0.00 4.67
C LEU A 76 21.83 -1.08 4.82
N ILE A 77 22.37 -1.59 3.72
CA ILE A 77 23.47 -2.58 3.76
C ILE A 77 24.73 -1.99 4.39
N VAL A 78 25.11 -0.77 4.03
CA VAL A 78 26.26 -0.08 4.65
C VAL A 78 26.03 0.08 6.16
N THR A 79 24.86 0.58 6.56
CA THR A 79 24.52 0.75 7.97
C THR A 79 24.48 -0.59 8.72
N PHE A 80 23.99 -1.66 8.09
CA PHE A 80 23.98 -3.01 8.66
C PHE A 80 25.40 -3.51 8.96
N VAL A 81 26.33 -3.35 8.00
CA VAL A 81 27.75 -3.72 8.18
C VAL A 81 28.40 -2.93 9.31
N LEU A 82 28.12 -1.62 9.40
CA LEU A 82 28.61 -0.79 10.51
C LEU A 82 28.09 -1.27 11.87
N PHE A 83 26.81 -1.64 11.96
CA PHE A 83 26.25 -2.17 13.20
C PHE A 83 26.79 -3.56 13.56
N LEU A 84 27.16 -4.39 12.59
CA LEU A 84 27.86 -5.65 12.87
C LEU A 84 29.23 -5.40 13.51
N ALA A 85 29.96 -4.39 13.05
CA ALA A 85 31.25 -4.01 13.64
C ALA A 85 31.09 -3.44 15.06
N VAL A 86 30.01 -2.71 15.34
CA VAL A 86 29.70 -2.15 16.67
C VAL A 86 28.76 -3.10 17.43
N GLY A 87 29.32 -4.20 17.95
CA GLY A 87 28.58 -5.25 18.67
C GLY A 87 28.08 -4.82 20.05
N SER A 88 26.89 -4.22 20.12
CA SER A 88 26.23 -3.84 21.38
C SER A 88 24.82 -4.44 21.47
N GLU A 89 24.37 -4.76 22.68
CA GLU A 89 23.02 -5.29 22.95
C GLU A 89 21.91 -4.38 22.40
N ARG A 90 22.15 -3.06 22.37
CA ARG A 90 21.22 -2.07 21.80
C ARG A 90 21.22 -2.09 20.26
N THR A 91 22.31 -2.48 19.63
CA THR A 91 22.39 -2.55 18.15
C THR A 91 21.69 -3.79 17.61
N THR A 92 21.34 -4.78 18.44
CA THR A 92 20.57 -5.96 18.04
C THR A 92 19.17 -5.62 17.51
N VAL A 93 18.46 -4.66 18.13
CA VAL A 93 17.14 -4.25 17.64
C VAL A 93 17.25 -3.52 16.31
N HIS A 94 18.17 -2.56 16.20
CA HIS A 94 18.41 -1.86 14.94
C HIS A 94 18.84 -2.82 13.82
N LYS A 95 19.64 -3.85 14.11
CA LYS A 95 20.01 -4.89 13.14
C LYS A 95 18.78 -5.63 12.60
N ASN A 96 17.84 -6.03 13.47
CA ASN A 96 16.62 -6.71 13.04
C ASN A 96 15.70 -5.79 12.25
N LEU A 97 15.55 -4.53 12.66
CA LEU A 97 14.78 -3.52 11.93
C LEU A 97 15.34 -3.28 10.53
N ILE A 98 16.65 -3.03 10.42
CA ILE A 98 17.35 -2.80 9.15
C ILE A 98 17.26 -4.04 8.26
N PHE A 99 17.43 -5.24 8.83
CA PHE A 99 17.28 -6.48 8.08
C PHE A 99 15.86 -6.65 7.53
N ALA A 100 14.82 -6.40 8.33
CA ALA A 100 13.43 -6.49 7.88
C ALA A 100 13.13 -5.48 6.77
N LEU A 101 13.60 -4.24 6.89
CA LEU A 101 13.45 -3.21 5.86
C LEU A 101 14.20 -3.58 4.57
N ALA A 102 15.46 -4.00 4.67
CA ALA A 102 16.24 -4.41 3.50
C ALA A 102 15.63 -5.61 2.78
N ALA A 103 15.10 -6.59 3.53
CA ALA A 103 14.38 -7.72 2.96
C ALA A 103 13.08 -7.29 2.26
N ALA A 104 12.31 -6.37 2.85
CA ALA A 104 11.11 -5.82 2.24
C ALA A 104 11.42 -5.06 0.94
N GLU A 105 12.46 -4.22 0.93
CA GLU A 105 12.89 -3.49 -0.27
C GLU A 105 13.38 -4.41 -1.38
N ALA A 106 14.16 -5.45 -1.03
CA ALA A 106 14.60 -6.45 -1.99
C ALA A 106 13.41 -7.20 -2.63
N LEU A 107 12.40 -7.55 -1.82
CA LEU A 107 11.17 -8.17 -2.31
C LEU A 107 10.33 -7.22 -3.17
N LEU A 108 10.30 -5.92 -2.84
CA LEU A 108 9.65 -4.92 -3.68
C LEU A 108 10.31 -4.86 -5.06
N MET A 109 11.64 -4.83 -5.13
CA MET A 109 12.36 -4.88 -6.40
C MET A 109 12.13 -6.19 -7.16
N PHE A 110 12.01 -7.31 -6.45
CA PHE A 110 11.75 -8.62 -7.05
C PHE A 110 10.30 -8.83 -7.49
N SER A 111 9.35 -8.04 -6.97
CA SER A 111 7.91 -8.20 -7.25
C SER A 111 7.55 -8.13 -8.74
N GLU A 112 8.28 -7.33 -9.52
CA GLU A 112 8.09 -7.21 -10.97
C GLU A 112 8.46 -8.49 -11.72
N LEU A 113 9.55 -9.16 -11.30
CA LEU A 113 9.96 -10.45 -11.86
C LEU A 113 8.98 -11.56 -11.44
N ALA A 114 8.40 -11.44 -10.25
CA ALA A 114 7.46 -12.41 -9.71
C ALA A 114 6.06 -12.34 -10.33
N LYS A 115 5.70 -11.23 -11.00
CA LYS A 115 4.37 -11.02 -11.60
C LYS A 115 3.98 -12.10 -12.62
N THR A 116 4.95 -12.72 -13.28
CA THR A 116 4.71 -13.77 -14.30
C THR A 116 4.25 -15.10 -13.69
N ASN A 117 4.55 -15.36 -12.42
CA ASN A 117 4.23 -16.63 -11.76
C ASN A 117 3.35 -16.36 -10.54
N GLN A 118 2.09 -16.80 -10.60
CA GLN A 118 1.09 -16.58 -9.54
C GLN A 118 1.55 -17.10 -8.16
N VAL A 119 2.24 -18.24 -8.10
CA VAL A 119 2.75 -18.81 -6.84
C VAL A 119 3.87 -17.94 -6.26
N LEU A 120 4.76 -17.45 -7.14
CA LEU A 120 5.87 -16.58 -6.75
C LEU A 120 5.34 -15.21 -6.30
N CYS A 121 4.36 -14.67 -7.01
CA CYS A 121 3.66 -13.44 -6.69
C CYS A 121 3.00 -13.51 -5.30
N PHE A 122 2.26 -14.60 -5.02
CA PHE A 122 1.67 -14.87 -3.71
C PHE A 122 2.73 -14.95 -2.60
N ALA A 123 3.80 -15.71 -2.84
CA ALA A 123 4.89 -15.83 -1.87
C ALA A 123 5.52 -14.47 -1.58
N VAL A 124 5.85 -13.70 -2.62
CA VAL A 124 6.38 -12.33 -2.48
C VAL A 124 5.43 -11.48 -1.67
N THR A 125 4.14 -11.42 -1.99
CA THR A 125 3.15 -10.64 -1.22
C THR A 125 3.10 -11.05 0.25
N ALA A 126 3.10 -12.36 0.54
CA ALA A 126 3.09 -12.85 1.92
C ALA A 126 4.34 -12.45 2.70
N PHE A 127 5.53 -12.63 2.10
CA PHE A 127 6.78 -12.21 2.72
C PHE A 127 6.87 -10.69 2.89
N LEU A 128 6.42 -9.93 1.90
CA LEU A 128 6.48 -8.48 1.92
C LEU A 128 5.56 -7.90 3.02
N HIS A 129 4.36 -8.46 3.19
CA HIS A 129 3.49 -8.16 4.33
C HIS A 129 4.17 -8.48 5.66
N LEU A 130 4.80 -9.66 5.78
CA LEU A 130 5.51 -10.09 7.00
C LEU A 130 6.67 -9.15 7.35
N PHE A 131 7.52 -8.80 6.39
CA PHE A 131 8.70 -7.98 6.66
C PHE A 131 8.35 -6.54 7.00
N PHE A 132 7.33 -5.95 6.37
CA PHE A 132 6.87 -4.62 6.80
C PHE A 132 6.25 -4.65 8.18
N MET A 133 5.39 -5.63 8.47
CA MET A 133 4.82 -5.79 9.81
C MET A 133 5.90 -6.02 10.87
N ALA A 134 6.95 -6.77 10.55
CA ALA A 134 8.12 -6.94 11.40
C ALA A 134 8.88 -5.63 11.59
N ALA A 135 9.09 -4.83 10.54
CA ALA A 135 9.74 -3.53 10.66
C ALA A 135 8.96 -2.60 11.61
N PHE A 136 7.64 -2.49 11.47
CA PHE A 136 6.81 -1.70 12.40
C PHE A 136 6.84 -2.25 13.83
N SER A 137 6.80 -3.57 14.00
CA SER A 137 6.88 -4.20 15.33
C SER A 137 8.23 -3.97 15.99
N TRP A 138 9.33 -4.01 15.22
CA TRP A 138 10.67 -3.69 15.72
C TRP A 138 10.85 -2.20 16.03
N MET A 139 10.21 -1.31 15.27
CA MET A 139 10.15 0.12 15.57
C MET A 139 9.41 0.40 16.88
N LEU A 140 8.29 -0.29 17.15
CA LEU A 140 7.59 -0.22 18.44
C LEU A 140 8.50 -0.70 19.59
N VAL A 141 9.19 -1.83 19.39
CA VAL A 141 10.14 -2.37 20.38
C VAL A 141 11.26 -1.38 20.68
N GLU A 142 11.76 -0.68 19.67
CA GLU A 142 12.76 0.38 19.84
C GLU A 142 12.22 1.55 20.70
N GLY A 143 11.00 2.00 20.44
CA GLY A 143 10.33 3.01 21.27
C GLY A 143 10.15 2.55 22.72
N LEU A 144 9.73 1.31 22.92
CA LEU A 144 9.57 0.71 24.26
C LEU A 144 10.90 0.54 25.00
N LEU A 145 11.99 0.23 24.29
CA LEU A 145 13.34 0.12 24.85
C LEU A 145 13.84 1.44 25.44
N LEU A 146 13.45 2.58 24.85
CA LEU A 146 13.78 3.89 25.38
C LEU A 146 13.02 4.18 26.68
N TRP A 147 11.79 3.68 26.81
CA TRP A 147 10.94 3.91 27.99
C TRP A 147 11.23 2.91 29.13
N SER A 148 11.45 1.62 28.82
CA SER A 148 11.42 0.56 29.83
C SER A 148 12.57 -0.46 29.71
N LYS A 149 13.16 -0.84 30.85
CA LYS A 149 14.13 -1.94 30.95
C LYS A 149 13.39 -3.30 31.04
N VAL A 150 12.70 -3.70 29.98
CA VAL A 150 12.04 -5.01 29.91
C VAL A 150 13.03 -6.11 29.51
N ARG A 151 12.73 -7.38 29.83
CA ARG A 151 13.57 -8.56 29.53
C ARG A 151 13.64 -8.82 28.01
N MET A 152 14.85 -9.11 27.51
CA MET A 152 15.14 -9.36 26.08
C MET A 152 14.23 -10.38 25.37
N LYS A 153 13.75 -11.42 26.08
CA LYS A 153 12.84 -12.42 25.50
C LYS A 153 11.52 -11.83 25.03
N PHE A 154 11.00 -10.80 25.71
CA PHE A 154 9.73 -10.18 25.34
C PHE A 154 9.86 -9.44 24.00
N TYR A 155 11.00 -8.78 23.76
CA TYR A 155 11.26 -8.05 22.51
C TYR A 155 11.29 -8.95 21.27
N TYR A 156 11.85 -10.15 21.37
CA TYR A 156 11.83 -11.10 20.25
C TYR A 156 10.42 -11.66 19.98
N MET A 157 9.64 -11.91 21.05
CA MET A 157 8.25 -12.36 20.91
C MET A 157 7.37 -11.28 20.28
N THR A 158 7.55 -10.01 20.65
CA THR A 158 6.79 -8.90 20.05
C THR A 158 7.29 -8.54 18.67
N GLY A 159 8.61 -8.49 18.45
CA GLY A 159 9.21 -8.05 17.20
C GLY A 159 8.99 -9.00 16.03
N TRP A 160 9.05 -10.32 16.25
CA TRP A 160 8.80 -11.33 15.19
C TRP A 160 7.50 -12.10 15.37
N GLY A 161 7.12 -12.41 16.61
CA GLY A 161 5.92 -13.22 16.87
C GLY A 161 4.63 -12.52 16.48
N LEU A 162 4.47 -11.24 16.83
CA LEU A 162 3.26 -10.47 16.48
C LEU A 162 3.05 -10.37 14.95
N PRO A 163 4.06 -10.01 14.12
CA PRO A 163 3.94 -10.06 12.66
C PRO A 163 3.53 -11.43 12.12
N VAL A 164 4.15 -12.51 12.61
CA VAL A 164 3.86 -13.88 12.15
C VAL A 164 2.43 -14.27 12.46
N VAL A 165 1.92 -13.92 13.65
CA VAL A 165 0.54 -14.20 14.04
C VAL A 165 -0.44 -13.42 13.15
N ILE A 166 -0.21 -12.12 12.94
CA ILE A 166 -1.11 -11.29 12.11
C ILE A 166 -1.15 -11.80 10.67
N VAL A 167 0.01 -12.06 10.07
CA VAL A 167 0.09 -12.58 8.69
C VAL A 167 -0.51 -13.99 8.60
N GLY A 168 -0.24 -14.86 9.57
CA GLY A 168 -0.77 -16.22 9.62
C GLY A 168 -2.30 -16.24 9.71
N VAL A 169 -2.89 -15.41 10.57
CA VAL A 169 -4.34 -15.25 10.68
C VAL A 169 -4.92 -14.71 9.37
N THR A 170 -4.30 -13.67 8.80
CA THR A 170 -4.78 -13.06 7.54
C THR A 170 -4.76 -14.05 6.37
N LEU A 171 -3.70 -14.87 6.27
CA LEU A 171 -3.60 -15.93 5.26
C LEU A 171 -4.64 -17.04 5.48
N ALA A 172 -4.93 -17.39 6.73
CA ALA A 172 -5.92 -18.41 7.06
C ALA A 172 -7.36 -17.96 6.77
N THR A 173 -7.68 -16.68 6.99
CA THR A 173 -9.04 -16.15 6.79
C THR A 173 -9.32 -15.78 5.33
N SER A 174 -8.30 -15.34 4.60
CA SER A 174 -8.50 -14.63 3.32
C SER A 174 -7.55 -15.10 2.21
N PHE A 175 -7.28 -16.41 2.14
CA PHE A 175 -6.31 -17.00 1.21
C PHE A 175 -6.58 -16.65 -0.27
N ASN A 176 -7.84 -16.72 -0.71
CA ASN A 176 -8.21 -16.53 -2.13
C ASN A 176 -8.17 -15.06 -2.59
N GLU A 177 -8.35 -14.10 -1.68
CA GLU A 177 -8.39 -12.66 -2.01
C GLU A 177 -7.15 -11.89 -1.51
N TYR A 178 -6.13 -12.61 -1.04
CA TYR A 178 -4.95 -12.04 -0.41
C TYR A 178 -4.11 -11.17 -1.36
N VAL A 179 -4.05 -11.54 -2.65
CA VAL A 179 -3.19 -10.91 -3.68
C VAL A 179 -4.04 -10.09 -4.64
N ALA A 180 -3.58 -8.89 -5.00
CA ALA A 180 -4.21 -8.07 -6.03
C ALA A 180 -4.00 -8.66 -7.43
N GLU A 181 -5.03 -8.57 -8.30
CA GLU A 181 -5.00 -9.18 -9.64
C GLU A 181 -3.93 -8.58 -10.58
N GLU A 182 -3.58 -7.30 -10.40
CA GLU A 182 -2.68 -6.59 -11.33
C GLU A 182 -1.25 -6.41 -10.80
N HIS A 183 -1.00 -6.64 -9.50
CA HIS A 183 0.28 -6.38 -8.85
C HIS A 183 0.54 -7.37 -7.72
N CYS A 184 1.79 -7.76 -7.48
CA CYS A 184 2.18 -8.68 -6.39
C CYS A 184 2.18 -8.00 -5.02
N TRP A 185 1.04 -7.42 -4.66
CA TRP A 185 0.81 -6.75 -3.39
C TRP A 185 -0.53 -7.15 -2.78
N LEU A 186 -0.70 -6.84 -1.49
CA LEU A 186 -1.93 -7.11 -0.75
C LEU A 186 -3.11 -6.44 -1.46
N ASN A 187 -4.24 -7.14 -1.53
CA ASN A 187 -5.43 -6.57 -2.14
C ASN A 187 -5.95 -5.39 -1.30
N VAL A 188 -5.90 -4.18 -1.87
CA VAL A 188 -6.32 -2.92 -1.22
C VAL A 188 -7.84 -2.71 -1.32
N GLN A 189 -8.52 -3.47 -2.19
CA GLN A 189 -9.96 -3.30 -2.45
C GLN A 189 -10.84 -4.06 -1.44
N THR A 190 -10.26 -4.94 -0.64
CA THR A 190 -10.97 -5.78 0.33
C THR A 190 -10.63 -5.35 1.77
N ASP A 191 -11.45 -5.79 2.73
CA ASP A 191 -11.24 -5.52 4.17
C ASP A 191 -9.91 -6.08 4.72
N ILE A 192 -9.20 -6.89 3.94
CA ILE A 192 -7.89 -7.47 4.27
C ILE A 192 -6.86 -6.37 4.52
N ILE A 193 -6.98 -5.21 3.87
CA ILE A 193 -6.05 -4.09 4.05
C ILE A 193 -6.00 -3.60 5.51
N TRP A 194 -7.08 -3.75 6.27
CA TRP A 194 -7.13 -3.36 7.68
C TRP A 194 -6.26 -4.24 8.58
N ALA A 195 -5.96 -5.49 8.16
CA ALA A 195 -5.02 -6.35 8.86
C ALA A 195 -3.59 -5.77 8.84
N PHE A 196 -3.27 -4.94 7.84
CA PHE A 196 -2.00 -4.21 7.75
C PHE A 196 -2.12 -2.80 8.34
N VAL A 197 -3.12 -2.03 7.90
CA VAL A 197 -3.27 -0.61 8.28
C VAL A 197 -3.57 -0.43 9.77
N GLY A 198 -4.41 -1.29 10.35
CA GLY A 198 -4.79 -1.20 11.77
C GLY A 198 -3.58 -1.26 12.72
N PRO A 199 -2.74 -2.31 12.64
CA PRO A 199 -1.53 -2.40 13.44
C PRO A 199 -0.54 -1.26 13.20
N VAL A 200 -0.38 -0.80 11.95
CA VAL A 200 0.52 0.32 11.62
C VAL A 200 0.05 1.60 12.30
N LEU A 201 -1.26 1.92 12.22
CA LEU A 201 -1.83 3.08 12.89
C LEU A 201 -1.62 3.00 14.41
N PHE A 202 -1.85 1.84 15.01
CA PHE A 202 -1.60 1.64 16.44
C PHE A 202 -0.14 1.94 16.80
N VAL A 203 0.82 1.36 16.07
CA VAL A 203 2.27 1.59 16.32
C VAL A 203 2.64 3.07 16.19
N LEU A 204 2.05 3.80 15.25
CA LEU A 204 2.32 5.23 15.05
C LEU A 204 1.74 6.12 16.14
N THR A 205 0.73 5.66 16.89
CA THR A 205 0.06 6.45 17.94
C THR A 205 0.65 6.25 19.35
N VAL A 206 1.45 5.21 19.55
CA VAL A 206 2.09 4.87 20.84
C VAL A 206 3.38 5.68 21.02
#